data_AF-A0A8H3XCA2-F1
#
_entry.id   AF-A0A8H3XCA2-F1
#
_cell.length_a   1.000
_cell.length_b   1.000
_cell.length_c   1.000
_cell.angle_alpha   90.00
_cell.angle_beta   90.00
_cell.angle_gamma   90.00
#
_symmetry.space_group_name_H-M   'P 1'
#
loop_
_entity.id
_entity.type
_entity.pdbx_description
1 polymer ?
#
loop_
_entity_poly.entity_id
_entity_poly.type
_entity_poly.pdbx_seq_one_letter_code
_entity_poly.pdbx_strand_id
1 'polypeptide(L)'
;MAPDQQILSTILLPCIILKQTLPTRTTEPFSKIIIEEHKAEIATWIDKKSNKYNTTNILYDFKLLFCRSRDSFVKNPFWNLCDKKTNFIVVIRVKDTNKILGSYNPLC
;
A
#
# COMPACT_ATOMS: atom_id res chain seq x y z
N MET A 1 -62.44 18.01 -26.10
CA MET A 1 -61.40 17.52 -27.03
C MET A 1 -60.28 18.54 -27.00
N ALA A 2 -59.16 18.24 -26.34
CA ALA A 2 -58.00 19.14 -26.25
C ALA A 2 -56.99 18.80 -27.37
N PRO A 3 -56.23 19.78 -27.90
CA PRO A 3 -55.41 19.59 -29.09
C PRO A 3 -54.09 18.89 -28.77
N ASP A 4 -53.64 18.03 -29.70
CA ASP A 4 -52.30 17.44 -29.73
C ASP A 4 -51.22 18.54 -29.78
N GLN A 5 -50.45 18.69 -28.72
CA GLN A 5 -49.18 19.42 -28.79
C GLN A 5 -48.06 18.45 -29.14
N GLN A 6 -47.50 18.60 -30.34
CA GLN A 6 -46.31 17.86 -30.75
C GLN A 6 -45.11 18.35 -29.94
N ILE A 7 -44.55 17.46 -29.11
CA ILE A 7 -43.35 17.72 -28.32
C ILE A 7 -42.15 17.60 -29.27
N LEU A 8 -41.52 18.73 -29.58
CA LEU A 8 -40.31 18.78 -30.39
C LEU A 8 -39.12 18.38 -29.50
N SER A 9 -38.68 17.14 -29.63
CA SER A 9 -37.52 16.62 -28.88
C SER A 9 -36.23 17.09 -29.56
N THR A 10 -35.47 17.96 -28.91
CA THR A 10 -34.12 18.31 -29.35
C THR A 10 -33.22 17.10 -29.17
N ILE A 11 -32.83 16.47 -30.28
CA ILE A 11 -31.87 15.37 -30.28
C ILE A 11 -30.51 15.95 -29.89
N LEU A 12 -30.01 15.57 -28.71
CA LEU A 12 -28.65 15.94 -28.28
C LEU A 12 -27.62 15.34 -29.25
N LEU A 13 -26.62 16.14 -29.61
CA LEU A 13 -25.55 15.70 -30.51
C LEU A 13 -24.81 14.47 -29.93
N PRO A 14 -24.21 13.64 -30.79
CA PRO A 14 -23.50 12.42 -30.37
C PRO A 14 -22.42 12.76 -29.35
N CYS A 15 -22.37 12.01 -28.23
CA CYS A 15 -21.27 12.10 -27.27
C CYS A 15 -19.94 11.84 -28.00
N ILE A 16 -19.13 12.89 -28.16
CA ILE A 16 -17.76 12.76 -28.66
C ILE A 16 -16.96 12.05 -27.56
N ILE A 17 -16.62 10.78 -27.78
CA ILE A 17 -15.77 10.02 -26.87
C ILE A 17 -14.36 10.59 -26.96
N LEU A 18 -14.03 11.52 -26.07
CA LEU A 18 -12.65 11.92 -25.83
C LEU A 18 -11.90 10.70 -25.27
N LYS A 19 -11.02 10.09 -26.08
CA LYS A 19 -10.02 9.14 -25.58
C LYS A 19 -9.03 9.90 -24.70
N GLN A 20 -9.41 10.15 -23.44
CA GLN A 20 -8.47 10.64 -22.45
C GLN A 20 -7.39 9.58 -22.25
N THR A 21 -6.15 9.92 -22.63
CA THR A 21 -4.98 9.18 -22.19
C THR A 21 -4.80 9.48 -20.71
N LEU A 22 -5.24 8.56 -19.84
CA LEU A 22 -5.03 8.65 -18.40
C LEU A 22 -3.52 8.67 -18.13
N PRO A 23 -3.02 9.54 -17.22
CA PRO A 23 -1.63 9.53 -16.83
C PRO A 23 -1.27 8.13 -16.32
N THR A 24 -0.11 7.63 -16.76
CA THR A 24 0.43 6.35 -16.29
C THR A 24 0.48 6.40 -14.77
N ARG A 25 -0.29 5.54 -14.10
CA ARG A 25 -0.26 5.44 -12.64
C ARG A 25 1.09 4.83 -12.24
N THR A 26 2.06 5.67 -11.94
CA THR A 26 3.29 5.23 -11.28
C THR A 26 2.91 4.88 -9.85
N THR A 27 2.79 3.60 -9.54
CA THR A 27 2.55 3.14 -8.17
C THR A 27 3.78 3.48 -7.35
N GLU A 28 3.65 4.39 -6.39
CA GLU A 28 4.75 4.70 -5.49
C GLU A 28 5.15 3.45 -4.68
N PRO A 29 6.47 3.20 -4.49
CA PRO A 29 6.91 2.05 -3.74
C PRO A 29 6.45 2.18 -2.28
N PHE A 30 5.91 1.08 -1.73
CA PHE A 30 5.39 1.07 -0.36
C PHE A 30 6.46 1.40 0.70
N SER A 31 7.72 1.11 0.43
CA SER A 31 8.87 1.37 1.31
C SER A 31 10.13 1.65 0.51
N LYS A 32 11.04 2.46 1.06
CA LYS A 32 12.40 2.71 0.53
C LYS A 32 13.44 1.71 1.07
N ILE A 33 13.07 0.87 2.04
CA ILE A 33 13.98 -0.06 2.75
C ILE A 33 13.65 -1.52 2.43
N ILE A 34 12.36 -1.88 2.39
CA ILE A 34 11.91 -3.25 2.16
C ILE A 34 11.53 -3.43 0.68
N ILE A 35 12.08 -4.46 0.05
CA ILE A 35 11.71 -4.95 -1.28
C ILE A 35 10.93 -6.27 -1.16
N GLU A 36 10.38 -6.79 -2.25
CA GLU A 36 9.59 -8.03 -2.23
C GLU A 36 10.37 -9.25 -1.69
N GLU A 37 11.67 -9.36 -1.97
CA GLU A 37 12.52 -10.42 -1.43
C GLU A 37 12.62 -10.40 0.09
N HIS A 38 12.66 -9.19 0.68
CA HIS A 38 12.65 -9.02 2.12
C HIS A 38 11.30 -9.41 2.71
N LYS A 39 10.17 -9.12 2.02
CA LYS A 39 8.85 -9.57 2.48
C LYS A 39 8.76 -11.10 2.54
N ALA A 40 9.24 -11.77 1.51
CA ALA A 40 9.27 -13.24 1.47
C ALA A 40 10.11 -13.82 2.61
N GLU A 41 11.25 -13.21 2.91
CA GLU A 41 12.14 -13.63 3.99
C GLU A 41 11.51 -13.42 5.37
N ILE A 42 10.95 -12.24 5.61
CA ILE A 42 10.24 -11.92 6.85
C ILE A 42 9.05 -12.88 7.06
N ALA A 43 8.25 -13.15 6.03
CA ALA A 43 7.16 -14.12 6.10
C ALA A 43 7.65 -15.53 6.46
N THR A 44 8.81 -15.91 5.93
CA THR A 44 9.44 -17.21 6.23
C THR A 44 9.84 -17.28 7.70
N TRP A 45 10.40 -16.20 8.26
CA TRP A 45 10.79 -16.12 9.66
C TRP A 45 9.60 -16.16 10.62
N ILE A 46 8.51 -15.46 10.29
CA ILE A 46 7.28 -15.46 11.09
C ILE A 46 6.74 -16.89 11.23
N ASP A 47 6.66 -17.62 10.11
CA ASP A 47 6.13 -18.99 10.10
C ASP A 47 7.15 -20.04 10.55
N LYS A 48 8.39 -19.64 10.84
CA LYS A 48 9.50 -20.54 11.17
C LYS A 48 9.69 -21.65 10.13
N LYS A 49 9.46 -21.33 8.85
CA LYS A 49 9.60 -22.28 7.75
C LYS A 49 11.07 -22.52 7.40
N SER A 50 11.40 -23.76 7.06
CA SER A 50 12.73 -24.11 6.54
C SER A 50 12.94 -23.61 5.11
N ASN A 51 11.88 -23.62 4.30
CA ASN A 51 11.94 -23.19 2.90
C ASN A 51 11.41 -21.76 2.78
N LYS A 52 12.16 -20.90 2.08
CA LYS A 52 11.79 -19.50 1.85
C LYS A 52 10.54 -19.42 0.97
N TYR A 53 9.64 -18.50 1.29
CA TYR A 53 8.53 -18.14 0.41
C TYR A 53 9.03 -17.63 -0.95
N ASN A 54 8.26 -17.90 -2.01
CA ASN A 54 8.43 -17.19 -3.27
C ASN A 54 7.86 -15.77 -3.14
N THR A 55 8.49 -14.78 -3.77
CA THR A 55 8.03 -13.38 -3.77
C THR A 55 6.61 -13.21 -4.30
N THR A 56 6.16 -14.12 -5.17
CA THR A 56 4.81 -14.12 -5.76
C THR A 56 3.76 -14.87 -4.93
N ASN A 57 4.17 -15.65 -3.92
CA ASN A 57 3.27 -16.52 -3.15
C ASN A 57 3.44 -16.29 -1.64
N ILE A 58 3.41 -15.02 -1.24
CA ILE A 58 3.45 -14.62 0.16
C ILE A 58 2.00 -14.50 0.64
N LEU A 59 1.64 -15.20 1.72
CA LEU A 59 0.28 -15.18 2.28
C LEU A 59 -0.02 -13.94 3.14
N TYR A 60 1.01 -13.12 3.41
CA TYR A 60 0.95 -11.94 4.25
C TYR A 60 0.82 -10.66 3.45
N ASP A 61 -0.11 -9.80 3.86
CA ASP A 61 -0.25 -8.43 3.36
C ASP A 61 0.50 -7.44 4.28
N PHE A 62 1.67 -7.00 3.82
CA PHE A 62 2.50 -6.05 4.56
C PHE A 62 2.03 -4.60 4.35
N LYS A 63 1.47 -4.00 5.40
CA LYS A 63 1.01 -2.60 5.39
C LYS A 63 1.98 -1.68 6.12
N LEU A 64 2.40 -0.60 5.45
CA LEU A 64 3.27 0.41 6.06
C LEU A 64 2.46 1.30 7.02
N LEU A 65 2.59 1.06 8.32
CA LEU A 65 1.96 1.89 9.36
C LEU A 65 2.67 3.23 9.54
N PHE A 66 4.00 3.21 9.65
CA PHE A 66 4.82 4.40 9.89
C PHE A 66 6.16 4.30 9.18
N CYS A 67 6.60 5.38 8.54
CA CYS A 67 7.94 5.52 8.01
C CYS A 67 8.51 6.90 8.32
N ARG A 68 9.70 6.95 8.93
CA ARG A 68 10.38 8.21 9.27
C ARG A 68 10.54 9.16 8.07
N SER A 69 10.77 8.63 6.86
CA SER A 69 10.93 9.47 5.66
C SER A 69 9.62 10.02 5.10
N ARG A 70 8.47 9.47 5.52
CA ARG A 70 7.13 9.86 5.07
C ARG A 70 6.40 10.71 6.12
N ASP A 71 6.46 10.29 7.39
CA ASP A 71 5.47 10.69 8.41
C ASP A 71 5.99 11.70 9.44
N SER A 72 7.21 12.23 9.28
CA SER A 72 7.92 13.09 10.24
C SER A 72 8.14 12.44 11.63
N PHE A 73 9.31 12.65 12.22
CA PHE A 73 9.69 11.94 13.46
C PHE A 73 9.16 12.67 14.70
N VAL A 74 7.85 12.59 14.94
CA VAL A 74 7.24 13.04 16.20
C VAL A 74 6.98 11.79 17.06
N LYS A 75 7.46 11.77 18.32
CA LYS A 75 7.34 10.58 19.19
C LYS A 75 5.89 10.16 19.45
N ASN A 76 5.00 11.11 19.67
CA ASN A 76 3.60 10.85 20.03
C ASN A 76 2.82 10.05 18.97
N PRO A 77 2.87 10.39 17.66
CA PRO A 77 2.16 9.61 16.66
C PRO A 77 2.69 8.19 16.47
N PHE A 78 3.99 7.94 16.67
CA PHE A 78 4.52 6.57 16.57
C PHE A 78 3.91 5.64 17.62
N TRP A 79 3.90 6.06 18.89
CA TRP A 79 3.30 5.28 19.97
C TRP A 79 1.81 5.03 19.73
N ASN A 80 1.06 6.05 19.32
CA ASN A 80 -0.38 5.90 19.05
C ASN A 80 -0.69 4.95 17.87
N LEU A 81 0.22 4.84 16.89
CA LEU A 81 0.06 3.94 15.74
C LEU A 81 0.39 2.49 16.08
N CYS A 82 1.29 2.28 17.05
CA CYS A 82 1.75 0.96 17.47
C CYS A 82 1.03 0.42 18.72
N ASP A 83 0.47 1.30 19.55
CA ASP A 83 -0.25 0.90 20.76
C ASP A 83 -1.41 -0.02 20.41
N LYS A 84 -1.54 -1.13 21.16
CA LYS A 84 -2.57 -2.17 20.99
C LYS A 84 -2.58 -2.82 19.61
N LYS A 85 -1.52 -2.69 18.80
CA LYS A 85 -1.36 -3.43 17.55
C LYS A 85 -0.58 -4.72 17.80
N THR A 86 -1.15 -5.84 17.36
CA THR A 86 -0.45 -7.12 17.28
C THR A 86 0.17 -7.29 15.89
N ASN A 87 1.10 -8.24 15.77
CA ASN A 87 1.70 -8.62 14.48
C ASN A 87 2.37 -7.48 13.71
N PHE A 88 3.09 -6.59 14.40
CA PHE A 88 3.84 -5.53 13.73
C PHE A 88 5.34 -5.82 13.72
N ILE A 89 6.00 -5.23 12.73
CA ILE A 89 7.44 -5.39 12.51
C ILE A 89 8.06 -4.02 12.48
N VAL A 90 9.17 -3.87 13.19
CA VAL A 90 10.01 -2.68 13.12
C VAL A 90 11.21 -3.00 12.24
N VAL A 91 11.48 -2.15 11.27
CA VAL A 91 12.61 -2.27 10.35
C VAL A 91 13.42 -0.99 10.36
N ILE A 92 14.74 -1.12 10.50
CA ILE A 92 15.70 -0.01 10.52
C ILE A 92 16.82 -0.32 9.54
N ARG A 93 17.16 0.64 8.67
CA ARG A 93 18.37 0.59 7.86
C ARG A 93 19.50 1.30 8.59
N VAL A 94 20.65 0.64 8.74
CA VAL A 94 21.85 1.24 9.33
C VAL A 94 22.47 2.22 8.33
N LYS A 95 22.69 3.46 8.77
CA LYS A 95 23.23 4.55 7.93
C LYS A 95 24.56 4.13 7.31
N ASP A 96 24.79 4.54 6.06
CA ASP A 96 26.03 4.30 5.32
C ASP A 96 26.35 2.81 5.11
N THR A 97 25.33 1.93 5.26
CA THR A 97 25.43 0.50 4.99
C THR A 97 24.19 -0.04 4.26
N ASN A 98 24.30 -1.27 3.79
CA ASN A 98 23.18 -2.04 3.25
C ASN A 98 22.57 -3.00 4.29
N LYS A 99 22.94 -2.86 5.57
CA LYS A 99 22.41 -3.71 6.64
C LYS A 99 21.03 -3.23 7.08
N ILE A 100 20.11 -4.19 7.18
CA ILE A 100 18.75 -4.00 7.69
C ILE A 100 18.63 -4.79 8.99
N LEU A 101 18.15 -4.13 10.02
CA LEU A 101 17.85 -4.71 11.32
C LEU A 101 16.37 -4.57 11.60
N GLY A 102 15.82 -5.45 12.42
CA GLY A 102 14.42 -5.36 12.77
C GLY A 102 14.02 -6.28 13.91
N SER A 103 12.77 -6.14 14.31
CA SER A 103 12.14 -7.00 15.31
C SER A 103 10.68 -7.22 14.94
N TYR A 104 10.16 -8.40 15.25
CA TYR A 104 8.76 -8.76 15.06
C TYR A 104 8.11 -8.91 16.43
N ASN A 105 6.98 -8.25 16.62
CA ASN A 105 6.18 -8.39 17.82
C ASN A 105 4.82 -9.05 17.51
N PRO A 106 4.62 -10.33 17.87
CA PRO A 106 3.34 -11.01 17.68
C PRO A 106 2.28 -10.58 18.72
N LEU A 107 2.70 -10.11 19.90
CA LEU A 107 1.84 -9.87 21.06
C LEU A 107 1.99 -8.40 21.47
N CYS A 108 0.91 -7.64 21.42
CA CYS A 108 0.98 -6.25 21.83
C CYS A 108 1.29 -6.11 23.32
#